data_AF-M1ZAC8-F1
#
_entry.id   AF-M1ZAC8-F1
#
_cell.length_a   1.000
_cell.length_b   1.000
_cell.length_c   1.000
_cell.angle_alpha   90.00
_cell.angle_beta   90.00
_cell.angle_gamma   90.00
#
_symmetry.space_group_name_H-M   'P 1'
#
loop_
_entity.id
_entity.type
_entity.pdbx_description
1 polymer ?
#
loop_
_entity_poly.entity_id
_entity_poly.type
_entity_poly.pdbx_seq_one_letter_code
_entity_poly.pdbx_strand_id
1 'polypeptide(L)'
;MRGWIRLVIVVILLGLSLFLVYPNDSMDADIDERDNIIEYQEFGNHTVYIEEDKGGENRLKIVNSKDGKVQNIEGITGELYGIDWSNNGKYFIVNKATDIVKTTYLVSMENFEKLASIPTIGKVIWSPDSSKLLIGVENNKKRAVKGELKGTVDLAIYYVNSKTVEPLLEADEYVDYWPEYWDSDNNIGYRKINGEGEENLSIKYEPTEEELVMDIIYSNENHNSGEGVIKLLPKLDFNRLEYIYGEGSVLDLLEWLSHQEFLKEEELVILINLIDEFVGEEYYKFVESIANNYLKDKVRFLKALSKVPEKTEDIALGLHDMKVYNRSGENIFTDLDMILNSEELTEEERQIGVDLISFYASCST
;
A
#
# COMPACT_ATOMS: atom_id res chain seq x y z
N MET A 1 36.32 -14.07 -61.72
CA MET A 1 36.30 -12.95 -60.75
C MET A 1 34.99 -12.82 -59.94
N ARG A 2 34.06 -13.80 -59.98
CA ARG A 2 32.79 -13.76 -59.21
C ARG A 2 32.72 -14.75 -58.02
N GLY A 3 33.67 -15.68 -57.90
CA GLY A 3 33.67 -16.71 -56.84
C GLY A 3 34.26 -16.24 -55.51
N TRP A 4 35.27 -15.37 -55.53
CA TRP A 4 35.97 -14.93 -54.32
C TRP A 4 35.19 -13.92 -53.48
N ILE A 5 34.31 -13.13 -54.11
CA ILE A 5 33.49 -12.12 -53.42
C ILE A 5 32.42 -12.78 -52.53
N ARG A 6 31.89 -13.95 -52.92
CA ARG A 6 30.90 -14.67 -52.10
C ARG A 6 31.52 -15.31 -50.86
N LEU A 7 32.80 -15.66 -50.90
CA LEU A 7 33.49 -16.32 -49.78
C LEU A 7 33.88 -15.29 -48.70
N VAL A 8 34.25 -14.07 -49.09
CA VAL A 8 34.53 -12.97 -48.15
C VAL A 8 33.27 -12.50 -47.42
N ILE A 9 32.11 -12.44 -48.09
CA ILE A 9 30.85 -12.01 -47.48
C ILE A 9 30.34 -13.03 -46.44
N VAL A 10 30.52 -14.34 -46.68
CA VAL A 10 30.11 -15.38 -45.72
C VAL A 10 31.00 -15.39 -44.48
N VAL A 11 32.31 -15.14 -44.62
CA VAL A 11 33.23 -15.06 -43.46
C VAL A 11 32.98 -13.80 -42.62
N ILE A 12 32.64 -12.67 -43.24
CA ILE A 12 32.28 -11.44 -42.51
C ILE A 12 30.94 -11.61 -41.78
N LEU A 13 29.95 -12.28 -42.39
CA LEU A 13 28.65 -12.55 -41.74
C LEU A 13 28.76 -13.59 -40.61
N LEU A 14 29.62 -14.60 -40.72
CA LEU A 14 29.89 -15.55 -39.63
C LEU A 14 30.72 -14.92 -38.50
N GLY A 15 31.64 -14.00 -38.83
CA GLY A 15 32.37 -13.21 -37.84
C GLY A 15 31.49 -12.22 -37.08
N LEU A 16 30.50 -11.62 -37.77
CA LEU A 16 29.49 -10.75 -37.15
C LEU A 16 28.45 -11.53 -36.34
N SER A 17 28.08 -12.76 -36.72
CA SER A 17 27.20 -13.59 -35.91
C SER A 17 27.89 -14.12 -34.64
N LEU A 18 29.21 -14.33 -34.67
CA LEU A 18 30.00 -14.67 -33.47
C LEU A 18 30.21 -13.46 -32.53
N PHE A 19 30.05 -12.23 -33.02
CA PHE A 19 30.09 -11.01 -32.19
C PHE A 19 28.74 -10.61 -31.61
N LEU A 20 27.62 -11.16 -32.12
CA LEU A 20 26.27 -10.90 -31.62
C LEU A 20 25.73 -11.96 -30.65
N VAL A 21 26.53 -13.00 -30.38
CA VAL A 21 26.24 -14.03 -29.36
C VAL A 21 27.48 -14.22 -28.48
N TYR A 22 28.03 -13.11 -28.00
CA TYR A 22 28.65 -13.11 -26.69
C TYR A 22 27.58 -12.58 -25.74
N PRO A 23 27.07 -13.36 -24.77
CA PRO A 23 26.44 -12.73 -23.63
C PRO A 23 27.47 -11.74 -23.09
N ASN A 24 27.02 -10.52 -22.85
CA ASN A 24 27.81 -9.49 -22.19
C ASN A 24 27.93 -9.88 -20.70
N ASP A 25 28.51 -11.06 -20.45
CA ASP A 25 29.02 -11.46 -19.15
C ASP A 25 30.29 -10.60 -18.94
N SER A 26 30.40 -9.92 -17.79
CA SER A 26 31.53 -9.07 -17.34
C SER A 26 31.47 -7.55 -17.62
N MET A 27 30.32 -6.90 -17.42
CA MET A 27 30.35 -5.60 -16.70
C MET A 27 30.15 -5.76 -15.18
N ASP A 28 30.19 -7.00 -14.68
CA ASP A 28 30.65 -7.36 -13.33
C ASP A 28 32.17 -7.17 -13.23
N ALA A 29 32.67 -5.94 -13.38
CA ALA A 29 33.96 -5.64 -12.77
C ALA A 29 33.70 -5.64 -11.27
N ASP A 30 33.85 -6.83 -10.69
CA ASP A 30 33.58 -7.25 -9.31
C ASP A 30 33.50 -6.07 -8.35
N ILE A 31 32.30 -5.77 -7.85
CA ILE A 31 32.15 -4.86 -6.69
C ILE A 31 33.04 -5.35 -5.54
N ASP A 32 33.21 -6.66 -5.41
CA ASP A 32 34.11 -7.33 -4.48
C ASP A 32 35.60 -7.01 -4.66
N GLU A 33 36.05 -6.65 -5.86
CA GLU A 33 37.46 -6.30 -6.15
C GLU A 33 37.75 -4.82 -5.92
N ARG A 34 36.75 -4.02 -5.57
CA ARG A 34 36.88 -2.57 -5.42
C ARG A 34 37.18 -2.20 -3.98
N ASP A 35 38.43 -1.80 -3.72
CA ASP A 35 38.92 -1.37 -2.41
C ASP A 35 38.17 -0.19 -1.78
N ASN A 36 37.37 0.56 -2.57
CA ASN A 36 36.62 1.72 -2.10
C ASN A 36 35.13 1.44 -1.84
N ILE A 37 34.73 0.18 -1.82
CA ILE A 37 33.38 -0.26 -1.46
C ILE A 37 33.37 -0.68 0.00
N ILE A 38 32.50 -0.06 0.78
CA ILE A 38 32.37 -0.33 2.22
C ILE A 38 31.41 -1.50 2.45
N GLU A 39 30.30 -1.50 1.72
CA GLU A 39 29.21 -2.46 1.86
C GLU A 39 28.41 -2.48 0.56
N TYR A 40 27.83 -3.63 0.24
CA TYR A 40 26.87 -3.77 -0.83
C TYR A 40 25.81 -4.81 -0.49
N GLN A 41 24.67 -4.73 -1.16
CA GLN A 41 23.58 -5.69 -1.09
C GLN A 41 22.92 -5.83 -2.46
N GLU A 42 22.47 -7.04 -2.76
CA GLU A 42 21.87 -7.38 -4.05
C GLU A 42 20.40 -7.75 -3.91
N PHE A 43 19.58 -7.28 -4.84
CA PHE A 43 18.20 -7.73 -5.01
C PHE A 43 17.84 -7.82 -6.50
N GLY A 44 17.60 -9.04 -6.97
CA GLY A 44 17.28 -9.29 -8.38
C GLY A 44 18.44 -8.90 -9.30
N ASN A 45 18.26 -7.85 -10.11
CA ASN A 45 19.29 -7.34 -11.03
C ASN A 45 19.91 -6.00 -10.55
N HIS A 46 19.69 -5.63 -9.30
CA HIS A 46 20.20 -4.39 -8.75
C HIS A 46 21.16 -4.67 -7.60
N THR A 47 22.29 -3.99 -7.63
CA THR A 47 23.24 -3.98 -6.51
C THR A 47 23.34 -2.56 -5.98
N VAL A 48 22.96 -2.38 -4.72
CA VAL A 48 23.14 -1.11 -3.99
C VAL A 48 24.43 -1.22 -3.20
N TYR A 49 25.25 -0.18 -3.23
CA TYR A 49 26.53 -0.17 -2.54
C TYR A 49 26.90 1.20 -1.99
N ILE A 50 27.69 1.17 -0.92
CA ILE A 50 28.28 2.35 -0.27
C ILE A 50 29.72 2.47 -0.77
N GLU A 51 30.01 3.58 -1.42
CA GLU A 51 31.33 3.89 -1.95
C GLU A 51 31.99 5.00 -1.13
N GLU A 52 33.22 4.78 -0.67
CA GLU A 52 34.06 5.82 -0.09
C GLU A 52 34.57 6.73 -1.22
N ASP A 53 34.12 8.00 -1.20
CA ASP A 53 34.61 8.99 -2.15
C ASP A 53 35.98 9.54 -1.70
N LYS A 54 36.78 10.02 -2.64
CA LYS A 54 38.13 10.60 -2.39
C LYS A 54 38.09 11.84 -1.47
N GLY A 55 36.90 12.40 -1.24
CA GLY A 55 36.65 13.51 -0.31
C GLY A 55 36.34 13.08 1.14
N GLY A 56 36.26 11.77 1.42
CA GLY A 56 35.97 11.23 2.76
C GLY A 56 34.49 11.16 3.14
N GLU A 57 33.56 11.46 2.22
CA GLU A 57 32.13 11.25 2.43
C GLU A 57 31.66 10.04 1.64
N ASN A 58 31.07 9.05 2.32
CA ASN A 58 30.52 7.89 1.62
C ASN A 58 29.28 8.29 0.85
N ARG A 59 29.12 7.70 -0.34
CA ARG A 59 27.98 7.92 -1.22
C ARG A 59 27.27 6.60 -1.48
N LEU A 60 25.95 6.70 -1.57
CA LEU A 60 25.11 5.58 -1.93
C LEU A 60 24.93 5.53 -3.45
N LYS A 61 25.20 4.37 -4.05
CA LYS A 61 25.04 4.14 -5.48
C LYS A 61 24.26 2.86 -5.73
N ILE A 62 23.71 2.77 -6.93
CA ILE A 62 23.04 1.58 -7.43
C ILE A 62 23.52 1.27 -8.84
N VAL A 63 23.67 -0.02 -9.14
CA VAL A 63 23.95 -0.51 -10.48
C VAL A 63 22.91 -1.54 -10.90
N ASN A 64 22.46 -1.46 -12.15
CA ASN A 64 21.66 -2.51 -12.76
C ASN A 64 22.56 -3.47 -13.54
N SER A 65 22.61 -4.74 -13.15
CA SER A 65 23.50 -5.74 -13.76
C SER A 65 23.16 -6.05 -15.22
N LYS A 66 21.95 -5.75 -15.69
CA LYS A 66 21.55 -5.99 -17.09
C LYS A 66 22.15 -4.99 -18.08
N ASP A 67 22.25 -3.72 -17.69
CA ASP A 67 22.73 -2.65 -18.59
C ASP A 67 23.99 -1.94 -18.08
N GLY A 68 24.47 -2.31 -16.89
CA GLY A 68 25.67 -1.76 -16.26
C GLY A 68 25.54 -0.29 -15.86
N LYS A 69 24.33 0.29 -15.89
CA LYS A 69 24.16 1.70 -15.55
C LYS A 69 24.29 1.88 -14.04
N VAL A 70 25.22 2.75 -13.69
CA VAL A 70 25.43 3.22 -12.32
C VAL A 70 24.72 4.54 -12.12
N GLN A 71 23.97 4.66 -11.03
CA GLN A 71 23.29 5.88 -10.62
C GLN A 71 23.66 6.24 -9.18
N ASN A 72 23.87 7.53 -8.92
CA ASN A 72 24.00 8.04 -7.56
C ASN A 72 22.60 8.25 -6.97
N ILE A 73 22.47 7.93 -5.68
CA ILE A 73 21.24 8.21 -4.92
C ILE A 73 21.46 9.52 -4.18
N GLU A 74 20.94 10.60 -4.77
CA GLU A 74 21.20 11.96 -4.32
C GLU A 74 20.64 12.24 -2.92
N GLY A 75 21.34 13.11 -2.17
CA GLY A 75 20.89 13.55 -0.85
C GLY A 75 21.07 12.52 0.28
N ILE A 76 21.86 11.46 0.06
CA ILE A 76 22.32 10.49 1.06
C ILE A 76 23.85 10.41 1.03
N THR A 77 24.50 11.07 1.99
CA THR A 77 25.97 11.05 2.17
C THR A 77 26.37 10.99 3.64
N GLY A 78 27.63 10.60 3.90
CA GLY A 78 28.25 10.60 5.23
C GLY A 78 28.68 9.20 5.67
N GLU A 79 28.73 8.94 6.97
CA GLU A 79 29.07 7.63 7.53
C GLU A 79 27.88 6.65 7.40
N LEU A 80 27.75 6.06 6.21
CA LEU A 80 26.68 5.12 5.86
C LEU A 80 27.06 3.67 6.17
N TYR A 81 26.07 2.84 6.54
CA TYR A 81 26.20 1.38 6.74
C TYR A 81 24.81 0.71 6.80
N GLY A 82 24.79 -0.63 6.79
CA GLY A 82 23.61 -1.45 7.03
C GLY A 82 22.55 -1.26 5.96
N ILE A 83 22.89 -1.59 4.72
CA ILE A 83 21.93 -1.69 3.62
C ILE A 83 21.05 -2.90 3.89
N ASP A 84 19.72 -2.72 3.79
CA ASP A 84 18.78 -3.82 3.92
C ASP A 84 17.58 -3.64 2.97
N TRP A 85 17.24 -4.71 2.26
CA TRP A 85 16.19 -4.70 1.25
C TRP A 85 14.84 -5.08 1.84
N SER A 86 13.78 -4.43 1.36
CA SER A 86 12.44 -4.96 1.53
C SER A 86 12.30 -6.32 0.83
N ASN A 87 11.46 -7.21 1.37
CA ASN A 87 11.27 -8.56 0.82
C ASN A 87 10.76 -8.56 -0.63
N ASN A 88 10.03 -7.52 -1.05
CA ASN A 88 9.54 -7.36 -2.42
C ASN A 88 10.52 -6.58 -3.33
N GLY A 89 11.62 -6.06 -2.79
CA GLY A 89 12.66 -5.31 -3.52
C GLY A 89 12.21 -3.96 -4.06
N LYS A 90 11.03 -3.45 -3.69
CA LYS A 90 10.56 -2.12 -4.11
C LYS A 90 11.25 -1.00 -3.32
N TYR A 91 11.78 -1.34 -2.16
CA TYR A 91 12.45 -0.43 -1.26
C TYR A 91 13.72 -1.04 -0.68
N PHE A 92 14.61 -0.18 -0.20
CA PHE A 92 15.66 -0.57 0.71
C PHE A 92 15.92 0.57 1.70
N ILE A 93 16.60 0.23 2.79
CA ILE A 93 17.07 1.18 3.80
C ILE A 93 18.59 1.23 3.85
N VAL A 94 19.12 2.36 4.32
CA VAL A 94 20.52 2.49 4.72
C VAL A 94 20.62 3.39 5.94
N ASN A 95 21.51 3.08 6.87
CA ASN A 95 21.70 3.84 8.09
C ASN A 95 22.84 4.85 7.95
N LYS A 96 22.75 5.93 8.72
CA LYS A 96 23.80 6.94 8.91
C LYS A 96 24.04 7.18 10.39
N ALA A 97 25.32 7.34 10.74
CA ALA A 97 25.86 7.56 12.07
C ALA A 97 25.84 6.33 13.00
N THR A 98 26.84 6.24 13.88
CA THR A 98 27.08 5.11 14.79
C THR A 98 26.58 5.34 16.22
N ASP A 99 25.95 6.50 16.47
CA ASP A 99 25.31 6.82 17.74
C ASP A 99 24.09 5.91 18.00
N ILE A 100 23.63 5.87 19.26
CA ILE A 100 22.42 5.12 19.64
C ILE A 100 21.21 5.56 18.81
N VAL A 101 21.07 6.86 18.59
CA VAL A 101 20.10 7.43 17.65
C VAL A 101 20.79 7.61 16.32
N LYS A 102 20.35 6.84 15.33
CA LYS A 102 20.84 6.92 13.95
C LYS A 102 19.76 7.47 13.03
N THR A 103 20.18 7.86 11.83
CA THR A 103 19.23 8.20 10.76
C THR A 103 19.14 7.01 9.82
N THR A 104 17.94 6.45 9.66
CA THR A 104 17.64 5.47 8.63
C THR A 104 17.02 6.18 7.44
N TYR A 105 17.68 6.08 6.29
CA TYR A 105 17.13 6.53 5.01
C TYR A 105 16.32 5.42 4.37
N LEU A 106 15.13 5.75 3.91
CA LEU A 106 14.26 4.87 3.12
C LEU A 106 14.29 5.33 1.66
N VAL A 107 14.53 4.42 0.74
CA VAL A 107 14.72 4.72 -0.69
C VAL A 107 13.77 3.88 -1.54
N SER A 108 13.14 4.51 -2.54
CA SER A 108 12.31 3.82 -3.53
C SER A 108 13.13 3.36 -4.73
N MET A 109 12.85 2.15 -5.20
CA MET A 109 13.44 1.59 -6.41
C MET A 109 12.74 2.02 -7.70
N GLU A 110 11.56 2.64 -7.61
CA GLU A 110 10.83 3.11 -8.78
C GLU A 110 11.54 4.30 -9.44
N ASN A 111 12.07 5.21 -8.62
CA ASN A 111 12.71 6.43 -9.07
C ASN A 111 14.13 6.64 -8.51
N PHE A 112 14.62 5.72 -7.66
CA PHE A 112 15.91 5.82 -6.97
C PHE A 112 16.04 7.07 -6.09
N GLU A 113 14.91 7.53 -5.52
CA GLU A 113 14.87 8.70 -4.65
C GLU A 113 14.66 8.34 -3.19
N LYS A 114 15.24 9.18 -2.32
CA LYS A 114 15.01 9.13 -0.89
C LYS A 114 13.55 9.51 -0.56
N LEU A 115 12.80 8.56 -0.02
CA LEU A 115 11.42 8.77 0.43
C LEU A 115 11.36 9.44 1.80
N ALA A 116 12.23 9.04 2.72
CA ALA A 116 12.21 9.50 4.11
C ALA A 116 13.59 9.47 4.76
N SER A 117 13.72 10.22 5.86
CA SER A 117 14.87 10.21 6.77
C SER A 117 14.31 10.05 8.19
N ILE A 118 14.48 8.86 8.77
CA ILE A 118 13.77 8.43 9.96
C ILE A 118 14.79 8.36 11.11
N PRO A 119 14.59 9.09 12.23
CA PRO A 119 15.39 8.87 13.42
C PRO A 119 15.00 7.53 14.04
N THR A 120 15.95 6.61 14.18
CA THR A 120 15.71 5.26 14.69
C THR A 120 16.71 4.88 15.77
N ILE A 121 16.30 3.94 16.62
CA ILE A 121 17.11 3.33 17.68
C ILE A 121 17.09 1.81 17.47
N GLY A 122 18.25 1.17 17.60
CA GLY A 122 18.38 -0.27 17.47
C GLY A 122 18.31 -0.75 16.02
N LYS A 123 17.74 -1.94 15.80
CA LYS A 123 17.54 -2.49 14.44
C LYS A 123 16.37 -1.81 13.75
N VAL A 124 16.36 -1.86 12.41
CA VAL A 124 15.20 -1.50 11.60
C VAL A 124 14.85 -2.74 10.81
N ILE A 125 13.59 -3.15 10.86
CA ILE A 125 13.20 -4.50 10.43
C ILE A 125 11.99 -4.38 9.52
N TRP A 126 12.10 -4.90 8.31
CA TRP A 126 10.97 -4.97 7.38
C TRP A 126 9.88 -5.88 7.89
N SER A 127 8.62 -5.44 7.75
CA SER A 127 7.49 -6.36 7.85
C SER A 127 7.55 -7.40 6.72
N PRO A 128 6.95 -8.59 6.90
CA PRO A 128 6.94 -9.64 5.89
C PRO A 128 6.41 -9.19 4.52
N ASP A 129 5.38 -8.35 4.53
CA ASP A 129 4.71 -7.78 3.36
C ASP A 129 5.44 -6.57 2.73
N SER A 130 6.56 -6.11 3.33
CA SER A 130 7.34 -4.95 2.89
C SER A 130 6.62 -3.59 2.96
N SER A 131 5.47 -3.50 3.62
CA SER A 131 4.70 -2.25 3.70
C SER A 131 5.03 -1.41 4.94
N LYS A 132 5.75 -1.98 5.90
CA LYS A 132 6.03 -1.39 7.22
C LYS A 132 7.47 -1.65 7.65
N LEU A 133 7.92 -0.86 8.62
CA LEU A 133 9.16 -1.08 9.35
C LEU A 133 8.87 -1.16 10.85
N LEU A 134 9.42 -2.15 11.54
CA LEU A 134 9.52 -2.15 12.99
C LEU A 134 10.78 -1.39 13.41
N ILE A 135 10.60 -0.38 14.26
CA ILE A 135 11.65 0.55 14.68
C ILE A 135 11.58 0.84 16.18
N GLY A 136 12.72 1.19 16.78
CA GLY A 136 12.76 1.89 18.06
C GLY A 136 12.74 3.39 17.82
N VAL A 137 11.91 4.13 18.56
CA VAL A 137 11.83 5.60 18.48
C VAL A 137 12.01 6.26 19.84
N GLU A 138 12.70 7.41 19.85
CA GLU A 138 12.90 8.16 21.10
C GLU A 138 11.61 8.89 21.50
N ASN A 139 11.08 8.57 22.68
CA ASN A 139 9.98 9.26 23.32
C ASN A 139 10.53 10.26 24.35
N ASN A 140 10.02 11.49 24.36
CA ASN A 140 10.46 12.55 25.27
C ASN A 140 10.08 12.32 26.76
N LYS A 141 9.43 11.19 27.10
CA LYS A 141 9.21 10.78 28.48
C LYS A 141 10.54 10.74 29.24
N LYS A 142 10.55 11.39 30.40
CA LYS A 142 11.76 11.51 31.21
C LYS A 142 12.09 10.15 31.83
N ARG A 143 13.33 9.70 31.65
CA ARG A 143 13.85 8.52 32.36
C ARG A 143 14.02 8.80 33.85
N ALA A 144 13.73 7.78 34.67
CA ALA A 144 14.07 7.79 36.09
C ALA A 144 15.61 7.75 36.29
N VAL A 145 16.34 7.10 35.38
CA VAL A 145 17.80 7.01 35.38
C VAL A 145 18.36 7.75 34.16
N LYS A 146 19.32 8.66 34.39
CA LYS A 146 19.94 9.44 33.31
C LYS A 146 20.80 8.52 32.43
N GLY A 147 20.50 8.49 31.13
CA GLY A 147 21.26 7.76 30.11
C GLY A 147 21.83 8.69 29.04
N GLU A 148 22.35 8.09 27.97
CA GLU A 148 22.80 8.81 26.76
C GLU A 148 21.63 9.40 25.95
N LEU A 149 20.47 8.73 26.02
CA LEU A 149 19.22 9.20 25.43
C LEU A 149 18.56 10.31 26.28
N LYS A 150 17.88 11.24 25.60
CA LYS A 150 17.09 12.31 26.22
C LYS A 150 15.80 11.76 26.83
N GLY A 151 15.27 10.67 26.28
CA GLY A 151 14.07 10.02 26.77
C GLY A 151 14.06 8.51 26.56
N THR A 152 12.89 7.90 26.62
CA THR A 152 12.71 6.43 26.60
C THR A 152 12.58 5.92 25.16
N VAL A 153 12.65 4.61 24.94
CA VAL A 153 12.54 4.01 23.59
C VAL A 153 11.23 3.27 23.45
N ASP A 154 10.32 3.81 22.62
CA ASP A 154 9.09 3.10 22.23
C ASP A 154 9.42 2.10 21.11
N LEU A 155 8.74 0.95 21.13
CA LEU A 155 8.68 0.07 19.96
C LEU A 155 7.56 0.59 19.07
N ALA A 156 7.86 0.88 17.81
CA ALA A 156 6.92 1.51 16.90
C ALA A 156 6.94 0.88 15.51
N ILE A 157 5.84 1.07 14.80
CA ILE A 157 5.68 0.72 13.39
C ILE A 157 5.74 2.01 12.58
N TYR A 158 6.58 2.01 11.57
CA TYR A 158 6.62 3.05 10.54
C TYR A 158 5.93 2.53 9.28
N TYR A 159 4.92 3.25 8.83
CA TYR A 159 4.16 2.94 7.63
C TYR A 159 4.83 3.57 6.41
N VAL A 160 5.25 2.75 5.45
CA VAL A 160 6.06 3.21 4.30
C VAL A 160 5.30 4.20 3.42
N ASN A 161 4.02 3.93 3.17
CA ASN A 161 3.21 4.71 2.24
C ASN A 161 2.91 6.12 2.77
N SER A 162 2.36 6.23 3.98
CA SER A 162 2.02 7.52 4.59
C SER A 162 3.18 8.23 5.28
N LYS A 163 4.27 7.51 5.54
CA LYS A 163 5.42 7.99 6.32
C LYS A 163 5.05 8.33 7.77
N THR A 164 4.03 7.68 8.30
CA THR A 164 3.60 7.83 9.70
C THR A 164 4.27 6.82 10.61
N VAL A 165 4.30 7.14 11.90
CA VAL A 165 4.82 6.29 12.97
C VAL A 165 3.70 6.09 13.98
N GLU A 166 3.46 4.84 14.37
CA GLU A 166 2.56 4.49 15.46
C GLU A 166 3.30 3.67 16.53
N PRO A 167 3.15 4.02 17.82
CA PRO A 167 3.71 3.21 18.89
C PRO A 167 2.96 1.87 18.98
N LEU A 168 3.72 0.78 18.91
CA LEU A 168 3.23 -0.58 19.17
C LEU A 168 3.31 -0.90 20.66
N LEU A 169 4.40 -0.50 21.32
CA LEU A 169 4.57 -0.54 22.77
C LEU A 169 5.18 0.78 23.24
N GLU A 170 4.43 1.52 24.03
CA GLU A 170 4.93 2.74 24.65
C GLU A 170 5.78 2.43 25.89
N ALA A 171 7.00 2.96 25.89
CA ALA A 171 7.87 2.97 27.04
C ALA A 171 7.36 3.89 28.17
N ASP A 172 7.87 3.62 29.36
CA ASP A 172 7.69 4.44 30.55
C ASP A 172 9.05 4.86 31.15
N GLU A 173 9.04 5.57 32.27
CA GLU A 173 10.26 6.11 32.88
C GLU A 173 11.30 5.06 33.29
N TYR A 174 10.95 3.76 33.33
CA TYR A 174 11.80 2.64 33.75
C TYR A 174 12.06 1.61 32.65
N VAL A 175 11.29 1.61 31.55
CA VAL A 175 11.31 0.54 30.56
C VAL A 175 11.52 1.10 29.16
N ASP A 176 12.47 0.52 28.44
CA ASP A 176 12.68 0.73 26.99
C ASP A 176 12.34 -0.53 26.21
N TYR A 177 11.89 -0.37 24.96
CA TYR A 177 11.61 -1.45 24.02
C TYR A 177 12.42 -1.31 22.73
N TRP A 178 13.15 -2.37 22.35
CA TRP A 178 14.05 -2.38 21.20
C TRP A 178 13.67 -3.48 20.21
N PRO A 179 13.60 -3.20 18.90
CA PRO A 179 13.17 -4.19 17.90
C PRO A 179 14.23 -5.27 17.65
N GLU A 180 13.81 -6.53 17.47
CA GLU A 180 14.71 -7.67 17.20
C GLU A 180 14.41 -8.46 15.93
N TYR A 181 13.13 -8.78 15.67
CA TYR A 181 12.70 -9.44 14.43
C TYR A 181 11.21 -9.22 14.15
N TRP A 182 10.80 -9.45 12.89
CA TRP A 182 9.41 -9.60 12.47
C TRP A 182 9.35 -10.79 11.51
N ASP A 183 8.78 -11.91 11.95
CA ASP A 183 8.77 -13.14 11.15
C ASP A 183 7.55 -13.27 10.22
N SER A 184 7.59 -14.24 9.32
CA SER A 184 6.52 -14.51 8.35
C SER A 184 5.19 -14.92 8.99
N ASP A 185 5.23 -15.38 10.24
CA ASP A 185 4.04 -15.70 11.03
C ASP A 185 3.55 -14.45 11.79
N ASN A 186 3.99 -13.25 11.44
CA ASN A 186 3.65 -11.99 12.09
C ASN A 186 3.98 -11.93 13.59
N ASN A 187 4.97 -12.69 14.06
CA ASN A 187 5.50 -12.47 15.41
C ASN A 187 6.58 -11.40 15.37
N ILE A 188 6.41 -10.41 16.24
CA ILE A 188 7.35 -9.32 16.47
C ILE A 188 8.15 -9.64 17.74
N GLY A 189 9.44 -9.85 17.57
CA GLY A 189 10.39 -9.98 18.66
C GLY A 189 10.98 -8.64 19.08
N TYR A 190 11.12 -8.43 20.38
CA TYR A 190 11.70 -7.21 20.94
C TYR A 190 12.42 -7.48 22.27
N ARG A 191 13.34 -6.59 22.62
CA ARG A 191 14.04 -6.54 23.90
C ARG A 191 13.37 -5.51 24.80
N LYS A 192 12.95 -5.95 25.98
CA LYS A 192 12.51 -5.10 27.08
C LYS A 192 13.69 -4.85 28.00
N ILE A 193 14.07 -3.60 28.17
CA ILE A 193 15.23 -3.19 28.97
C ILE A 193 14.74 -2.35 30.15
N ASN A 194 15.12 -2.71 31.37
CA ASN A 194 14.79 -1.97 32.58
C ASN A 194 15.93 -2.02 33.61
N GLY A 195 15.70 -1.48 34.81
CA GLY A 195 16.70 -1.48 35.89
C GLY A 195 17.09 -2.86 36.44
N GLU A 196 16.31 -3.91 36.13
CA GLU A 196 16.56 -5.29 36.58
C GLU A 196 17.36 -6.10 35.54
N GLY A 197 17.34 -5.69 34.27
CA GLY A 197 18.09 -6.32 33.20
C GLY A 197 17.39 -6.21 31.83
N GLU A 198 17.67 -7.18 30.97
CA GLU A 198 17.13 -7.28 29.61
C GLU A 198 16.38 -8.61 29.45
N GLU A 199 15.18 -8.54 28.87
CA GLU A 199 14.34 -9.70 28.56
C GLU A 199 13.96 -9.68 27.08
N ASN A 200 14.10 -10.83 26.39
CA ASN A 200 13.62 -11.00 25.03
C ASN A 200 12.17 -11.50 25.06
N LEU A 201 11.28 -10.75 24.43
CA LEU A 201 9.84 -11.02 24.38
C LEU A 201 9.36 -11.06 22.92
N SER A 202 8.16 -11.61 22.72
CA SER A 202 7.51 -11.67 21.41
C SER A 202 6.02 -11.35 21.57
N ILE A 203 5.48 -10.62 20.60
CA ILE A 203 4.03 -10.37 20.46
C ILE A 203 3.59 -10.77 19.05
N LYS A 204 2.36 -11.26 18.95
CA LYS A 204 1.71 -11.50 17.67
C LYS A 204 1.16 -10.18 17.16
N TYR A 205 1.58 -9.77 15.97
CA TYR A 205 1.02 -8.62 15.26
C TYR A 205 -0.28 -9.02 14.58
N GLU A 206 -1.33 -8.24 14.83
CA GLU A 206 -2.64 -8.38 14.22
C GLU A 206 -2.93 -7.08 13.47
N PRO A 207 -3.01 -7.11 12.12
CA PRO A 207 -3.38 -5.93 11.34
C PRO A 207 -4.77 -5.43 11.71
N THR A 208 -4.91 -4.11 11.70
CA THR A 208 -6.18 -3.39 11.84
C THR A 208 -7.09 -3.60 10.63
N GLU A 209 -8.38 -3.33 10.79
CA GLU A 209 -9.34 -3.39 9.69
C GLU A 209 -8.96 -2.48 8.51
N GLU A 210 -8.41 -1.29 8.79
CA GLU A 210 -7.91 -0.38 7.76
C GLU A 210 -6.75 -1.00 6.98
N GLU A 211 -5.81 -1.65 7.68
CA GLU A 211 -4.69 -2.33 7.03
C GLU A 211 -5.16 -3.49 6.16
N LEU A 212 -6.08 -4.31 6.66
CA LEU A 212 -6.63 -5.44 5.91
C LEU A 212 -7.33 -4.97 4.62
N VAL A 213 -8.08 -3.88 4.67
CA VAL A 213 -8.76 -3.31 3.50
C VAL A 213 -7.78 -2.74 2.50
N MET A 214 -6.80 -1.95 2.95
CA MET A 214 -5.84 -1.33 2.05
C MET A 214 -4.86 -2.32 1.46
N ASP A 215 -4.50 -3.39 2.18
CA ASP A 215 -3.70 -4.49 1.63
C ASP A 215 -4.42 -5.18 0.46
N ILE A 216 -5.75 -5.33 0.53
CA ILE A 216 -6.56 -5.86 -0.59
C ILE A 216 -6.52 -4.88 -1.78
N ILE A 217 -6.68 -3.58 -1.53
CA ILE A 217 -6.69 -2.55 -2.58
C ILE A 217 -5.33 -2.49 -3.31
N TYR A 218 -4.23 -2.45 -2.55
CA TYR A 218 -2.89 -2.28 -3.13
C TYR A 218 -2.27 -3.56 -3.68
N SER A 219 -2.69 -4.73 -3.20
CA SER A 219 -2.26 -6.01 -3.80
C SER A 219 -2.80 -6.21 -5.22
N ASN A 220 -3.85 -5.46 -5.60
CA ASN A 220 -4.51 -5.55 -6.90
C ASN A 220 -4.99 -6.99 -7.21
N GLU A 221 -5.22 -7.79 -6.15
CA GLU A 221 -5.73 -9.15 -6.27
C GLU A 221 -7.24 -9.10 -6.57
N ASN A 222 -7.59 -9.69 -7.72
CA ASN A 222 -8.92 -9.86 -8.37
C ASN A 222 -10.19 -9.35 -7.66
N HIS A 223 -11.14 -8.90 -8.50
CA HIS A 223 -12.55 -8.53 -8.25
C HIS A 223 -13.40 -9.42 -7.31
N ASN A 224 -12.90 -10.57 -6.84
CA ASN A 224 -13.57 -11.45 -5.88
C ASN A 224 -13.24 -11.14 -4.41
N SER A 225 -12.33 -10.21 -4.14
CA SER A 225 -12.00 -9.74 -2.79
C SER A 225 -13.03 -8.76 -2.22
N GLY A 226 -14.01 -8.31 -3.03
CA GLY A 226 -15.08 -7.40 -2.65
C GLY A 226 -15.88 -7.84 -1.42
N GLU A 227 -16.13 -9.14 -1.26
CA GLU A 227 -16.85 -9.68 -0.09
C GLU A 227 -16.10 -9.44 1.23
N GLY A 228 -14.77 -9.48 1.23
CA GLY A 228 -13.97 -9.21 2.42
C GLY A 228 -14.05 -7.74 2.82
N VAL A 229 -13.82 -6.85 1.85
CA VAL A 229 -13.81 -5.39 2.09
C VAL A 229 -15.19 -4.89 2.51
N ILE A 230 -16.27 -5.27 1.82
CA ILE A 230 -17.62 -4.79 2.14
C ILE A 230 -18.03 -5.14 3.58
N LYS A 231 -17.59 -6.27 4.12
CA LYS A 231 -17.86 -6.68 5.50
C LYS A 231 -17.06 -5.90 6.55
N LEU A 232 -15.93 -5.33 6.15
CA LEU A 232 -15.08 -4.51 7.00
C LEU A 232 -15.48 -3.03 6.95
N LEU A 233 -16.03 -2.54 5.84
CA LEU A 233 -16.40 -1.13 5.65
C LEU A 233 -17.12 -0.49 6.84
N PRO A 234 -18.16 -1.11 7.46
CA PRO A 234 -18.87 -0.48 8.58
C PRO A 234 -18.06 -0.34 9.88
N LYS A 235 -16.88 -0.96 9.93
CA LYS A 235 -15.99 -0.97 11.09
C LYS A 235 -14.79 -0.05 10.90
N LEU A 236 -14.60 0.49 9.71
CA LEU A 236 -13.45 1.32 9.40
C LEU A 236 -13.54 2.67 10.13
N ASP A 237 -12.43 3.08 10.70
CA ASP A 237 -12.17 4.47 11.04
C ASP A 237 -11.50 5.14 9.84
N PHE A 238 -12.29 5.85 9.03
CA PHE A 238 -11.80 6.54 7.84
C PHE A 238 -10.72 7.59 8.15
N ASN A 239 -10.76 8.23 9.33
CA ASN A 239 -9.69 9.16 9.72
C ASN A 239 -8.38 8.42 10.00
N ARG A 240 -8.46 7.25 10.62
CA ARG A 240 -7.31 6.38 10.83
C ARG A 240 -6.77 5.87 9.49
N LEU A 241 -7.63 5.51 8.56
CA LEU A 241 -7.24 5.08 7.21
C LEU A 241 -6.47 6.18 6.46
N GLU A 242 -6.91 7.43 6.53
CA GLU A 242 -6.15 8.57 5.99
C GLU A 242 -4.85 8.84 6.76
N TYR A 243 -4.86 8.67 8.07
CA TYR A 243 -3.64 8.81 8.87
C TYR A 243 -2.58 7.78 8.44
N ILE A 244 -2.95 6.50 8.31
CA ILE A 244 -2.03 5.39 8.03
C ILE A 244 -1.64 5.30 6.55
N TYR A 245 -2.49 5.74 5.62
CA TYR A 245 -2.24 5.61 4.17
C TYR A 245 -2.08 6.93 3.41
N GLY A 246 -2.32 8.06 4.07
CA GLY A 246 -2.21 9.40 3.49
C GLY A 246 -3.57 9.98 3.07
N GLU A 247 -3.58 11.30 2.86
CA GLU A 247 -4.75 12.04 2.36
C GLU A 247 -5.23 11.46 1.03
N GLY A 248 -6.55 11.23 0.92
CA GLY A 248 -7.17 10.67 -0.28
C GLY A 248 -7.25 9.14 -0.32
N SER A 249 -6.72 8.43 0.69
CA SER A 249 -6.83 6.96 0.74
C SER A 249 -8.29 6.47 0.88
N VAL A 250 -9.17 7.28 1.48
CA VAL A 250 -10.62 7.02 1.48
C VAL A 250 -11.18 7.08 0.06
N LEU A 251 -10.78 8.08 -0.73
CA LEU A 251 -11.19 8.18 -2.14
C LEU A 251 -10.67 7.01 -2.96
N ASP A 252 -9.43 6.56 -2.74
CA ASP A 252 -8.87 5.38 -3.40
C ASP A 252 -9.69 4.11 -3.09
N LEU A 253 -10.09 3.92 -1.82
CA LEU A 253 -10.99 2.85 -1.41
C LEU A 253 -12.36 2.95 -2.11
N LEU A 254 -12.95 4.14 -2.13
CA LEU A 254 -14.27 4.35 -2.73
C LEU A 254 -14.25 4.18 -4.25
N GLU A 255 -13.18 4.61 -4.91
CA GLU A 255 -12.94 4.35 -6.33
C GLU A 255 -12.76 2.86 -6.59
N TRP A 256 -11.97 2.16 -5.78
CA TRP A 256 -11.87 0.70 -5.89
C TRP A 256 -13.23 0.03 -5.72
N LEU A 257 -14.04 0.51 -4.77
CA LEU A 257 -15.38 0.00 -4.46
C LEU A 257 -16.38 0.21 -5.61
N SER A 258 -16.24 1.30 -6.39
CA SER A 258 -17.14 1.58 -7.52
C SER A 258 -16.96 0.63 -8.70
N HIS A 259 -15.83 -0.08 -8.75
CA HIS A 259 -15.52 -1.12 -9.72
C HIS A 259 -15.88 -2.54 -9.24
N GLN A 260 -16.38 -2.69 -8.01
CA GLN A 260 -16.76 -3.99 -7.48
C GLN A 260 -18.21 -4.34 -7.81
N GLU A 261 -18.45 -5.65 -7.96
CA GLU A 261 -19.76 -6.21 -8.21
C GLU A 261 -20.22 -7.02 -7.00
N PHE A 262 -21.27 -6.57 -6.32
CA PHE A 262 -21.81 -7.28 -5.17
C PHE A 262 -22.93 -8.23 -5.61
N LEU A 263 -22.68 -9.53 -5.44
CA LEU A 263 -23.57 -10.58 -5.94
C LEU A 263 -24.57 -11.04 -4.87
N LYS A 264 -24.32 -10.74 -3.59
CA LYS A 264 -25.18 -11.14 -2.48
C LYS A 264 -26.01 -9.96 -1.99
N GLU A 265 -27.26 -10.24 -1.63
CA GLU A 265 -28.16 -9.22 -1.07
C GLU A 265 -27.62 -8.63 0.25
N GLU A 266 -26.95 -9.44 1.08
CA GLU A 266 -26.37 -8.93 2.33
C GLU A 266 -25.27 -7.88 2.11
N GLU A 267 -24.48 -8.02 1.05
CA GLU A 267 -23.42 -7.08 0.68
C GLU A 267 -24.02 -5.75 0.23
N LEU A 268 -25.09 -5.80 -0.57
CA LEU A 268 -25.84 -4.62 -0.99
C LEU A 268 -26.52 -3.90 0.18
N VAL A 269 -27.04 -4.64 1.17
CA VAL A 269 -27.59 -4.03 2.39
C VAL A 269 -26.51 -3.27 3.16
N ILE A 270 -25.29 -3.83 3.27
CA ILE A 270 -24.19 -3.12 3.91
C ILE A 270 -23.85 -1.85 3.14
N LEU A 271 -23.74 -1.93 1.82
CA LEU A 271 -23.47 -0.78 0.96
C LEU A 271 -24.56 0.31 1.13
N ILE A 272 -25.84 -0.06 1.05
CA ILE A 272 -26.95 0.91 1.18
C ILE A 272 -26.94 1.61 2.54
N ASN A 273 -26.60 0.91 3.63
CA ASN A 273 -26.57 1.50 4.96
C ASN A 273 -25.50 2.58 5.15
N LEU A 274 -24.45 2.56 4.34
CA LEU A 274 -23.31 3.50 4.44
C LEU A 274 -23.51 4.79 3.64
N ILE A 275 -24.67 5.00 3.01
CA ILE A 275 -24.92 6.18 2.15
C ILE A 275 -24.74 7.53 2.86
N ASP A 276 -24.96 7.57 4.18
CA ASP A 276 -24.86 8.80 4.97
C ASP A 276 -23.47 9.04 5.59
N GLU A 277 -22.53 8.11 5.40
CA GLU A 277 -21.20 8.21 6.01
C GLU A 277 -20.28 9.19 5.27
N PHE A 278 -20.61 9.52 4.01
CA PHE A 278 -19.73 10.29 3.13
C PHE A 278 -20.34 11.63 2.73
N VAL A 279 -19.47 12.62 2.53
CA VAL A 279 -19.85 13.97 2.08
C VAL A 279 -18.92 14.45 0.97
N GLY A 280 -19.38 15.44 0.18
CA GLY A 280 -18.55 16.06 -0.85
C GLY A 280 -18.09 15.08 -1.94
N GLU A 281 -16.79 15.02 -2.21
CA GLU A 281 -16.24 14.16 -3.27
C GLU A 281 -16.39 12.66 -2.95
N GLU A 282 -16.19 12.28 -1.69
CA GLU A 282 -16.37 10.91 -1.22
C GLU A 282 -17.80 10.42 -1.44
N TYR A 283 -18.79 11.27 -1.16
CA TYR A 283 -20.20 10.96 -1.44
C TYR A 283 -20.42 10.59 -2.91
N TYR A 284 -19.89 11.38 -3.85
CA TYR A 284 -20.09 11.10 -5.27
C TYR A 284 -19.41 9.80 -5.72
N LYS A 285 -18.22 9.49 -5.19
CA LYS A 285 -17.53 8.22 -5.45
C LYS A 285 -18.27 7.03 -4.85
N PHE A 286 -18.78 7.18 -3.63
CA PHE A 286 -19.54 6.13 -2.97
C PHE A 286 -20.86 5.83 -3.70
N VAL A 287 -21.62 6.86 -4.04
CA VAL A 287 -22.90 6.73 -4.74
C VAL A 287 -22.72 6.19 -6.17
N GLU A 288 -21.55 6.40 -6.80
CA GLU A 288 -21.22 5.71 -8.05
C GLU A 288 -21.23 4.18 -7.88
N SER A 289 -20.70 3.65 -6.76
CA SER A 289 -20.77 2.21 -6.44
C SER A 289 -22.23 1.73 -6.29
N ILE A 290 -23.06 2.51 -5.59
CA ILE A 290 -24.51 2.24 -5.46
C ILE A 290 -25.17 2.19 -6.85
N ALA A 291 -24.94 3.21 -7.68
CA ALA A 291 -25.53 3.32 -9.01
C ALA A 291 -25.10 2.18 -9.94
N ASN A 292 -23.82 1.80 -9.90
CA ASN A 292 -23.30 0.69 -10.71
C ASN A 292 -23.94 -0.64 -10.30
N ASN A 293 -24.11 -0.89 -8.99
CA ASN A 293 -24.76 -2.10 -8.51
C ASN A 293 -26.27 -2.12 -8.81
N TYR A 294 -26.96 -0.97 -8.69
CA TYR A 294 -28.36 -0.83 -9.09
C TYR A 294 -28.56 -1.15 -10.58
N LEU A 295 -27.76 -0.51 -11.45
CA LEU A 295 -27.87 -0.69 -12.90
C LEU A 295 -27.60 -2.11 -13.35
N LYS A 296 -26.73 -2.83 -12.64
CA LYS A 296 -26.34 -4.17 -12.99
C LYS A 296 -27.42 -5.21 -12.69
N ASP A 297 -28.07 -5.11 -11.54
CA ASP A 297 -29.12 -6.05 -11.11
C ASP A 297 -30.18 -5.34 -10.25
N LYS A 298 -31.10 -4.64 -10.92
CA LYS A 298 -32.15 -3.84 -10.29
C LYS A 298 -33.04 -4.67 -9.37
N VAL A 299 -33.38 -5.90 -9.75
CA VAL A 299 -34.24 -6.77 -8.95
C VAL A 299 -33.54 -7.12 -7.63
N ARG A 300 -32.28 -7.58 -7.68
CA ARG A 300 -31.53 -7.87 -6.44
C ARG A 300 -31.32 -6.62 -5.59
N PHE A 301 -31.02 -5.49 -6.22
CA PHE A 301 -30.84 -4.23 -5.51
C PHE A 301 -32.12 -3.83 -4.76
N LEU A 302 -33.30 -3.97 -5.38
CA LEU A 302 -34.58 -3.69 -4.72
C LEU A 302 -34.88 -4.65 -3.55
N LYS A 303 -34.49 -5.92 -3.67
CA LYS A 303 -34.56 -6.89 -2.54
C LYS A 303 -33.64 -6.53 -1.39
N ALA A 304 -32.49 -5.92 -1.67
CA ALA A 304 -31.60 -5.41 -0.64
C ALA A 304 -32.18 -4.14 0.00
N LEU A 305 -32.65 -3.20 -0.82
CA LEU A 305 -33.24 -1.94 -0.34
C LEU A 305 -34.50 -2.15 0.50
N SER A 306 -35.32 -3.16 0.19
CA SER A 306 -36.51 -3.48 0.97
C SER A 306 -36.20 -3.93 2.41
N LYS A 307 -34.96 -4.37 2.68
CA LYS A 307 -34.50 -4.71 4.03
C LYS A 307 -34.10 -3.49 4.86
N VAL A 308 -33.93 -2.33 4.23
CA VAL A 308 -33.57 -1.03 4.81
C VAL A 308 -34.42 0.09 4.19
N PRO A 309 -35.77 -0.02 4.27
CA PRO A 309 -36.69 0.83 3.53
C PRO A 309 -36.55 2.32 3.87
N GLU A 310 -36.07 2.66 5.06
CA GLU A 310 -35.77 4.03 5.48
C GLU A 310 -34.71 4.73 4.63
N LYS A 311 -33.86 3.98 3.92
CA LYS A 311 -32.82 4.52 3.01
C LYS A 311 -33.32 4.81 1.60
N THR A 312 -34.58 4.53 1.30
CA THR A 312 -35.12 4.62 -0.08
C THR A 312 -34.99 6.04 -0.66
N GLU A 313 -35.24 7.08 0.16
CA GLU A 313 -35.13 8.48 -0.26
C GLU A 313 -33.66 8.87 -0.54
N ASP A 314 -32.74 8.54 0.37
CA ASP A 314 -31.31 8.83 0.22
C ASP A 314 -30.72 8.14 -1.01
N ILE A 315 -31.12 6.89 -1.26
CA ILE A 315 -30.71 6.13 -2.45
C ILE A 315 -31.28 6.76 -3.71
N ALA A 316 -32.55 7.18 -3.71
CA ALA A 316 -33.14 7.87 -4.85
C ALA A 316 -32.40 9.17 -5.19
N LEU A 317 -32.05 9.96 -4.17
CA LEU A 317 -31.24 11.18 -4.29
C LEU A 317 -29.87 10.86 -4.89
N GLY A 318 -29.19 9.84 -4.37
CA GLY A 318 -27.90 9.41 -4.90
C GLY A 318 -27.95 8.97 -6.37
N LEU A 319 -28.93 8.14 -6.73
CA LEU A 319 -29.12 7.74 -8.14
C LEU A 319 -29.43 8.95 -9.04
N HIS A 320 -30.18 9.92 -8.54
CA HIS A 320 -30.47 11.17 -9.24
C HIS A 320 -29.21 12.01 -9.48
N ASP A 321 -28.37 12.16 -8.47
CA ASP A 321 -27.08 12.85 -8.56
C ASP A 321 -26.14 12.18 -9.56
N MET A 322 -26.17 10.84 -9.62
CA MET A 322 -25.46 10.04 -10.64
C MET A 322 -26.12 10.05 -12.02
N LYS A 323 -27.26 10.73 -12.15
CA LYS A 323 -28.02 10.89 -13.40
C LYS A 323 -28.25 9.55 -14.10
N VAL A 324 -28.61 8.54 -13.33
CA VAL A 324 -28.74 7.15 -13.80
C VAL A 324 -29.62 7.05 -15.04
N TYR A 325 -30.77 7.73 -15.08
CA TYR A 325 -31.68 7.71 -16.24
C TYR A 325 -31.29 8.62 -17.41
N ASN A 326 -30.20 9.38 -17.30
CA ASN A 326 -29.58 10.06 -18.45
C ASN A 326 -28.55 9.18 -19.16
N ARG A 327 -28.22 8.01 -18.61
CA ARG A 327 -27.30 7.05 -19.22
C ARG A 327 -27.99 6.33 -20.39
N SER A 328 -27.20 5.98 -21.40
CA SER A 328 -27.73 5.30 -22.59
C SER A 328 -28.32 3.93 -22.24
N GLY A 329 -29.58 3.71 -22.60
CA GLY A 329 -30.27 2.44 -22.36
C GLY A 329 -31.18 2.43 -21.12
N GLU A 330 -31.06 3.43 -20.26
CA GLU A 330 -31.85 3.53 -19.04
C GLU A 330 -33.14 4.33 -19.25
N ASN A 331 -34.25 3.83 -18.72
CA ASN A 331 -35.54 4.50 -18.84
C ASN A 331 -36.44 4.24 -17.62
N ILE A 332 -36.89 5.33 -17.01
CA ILE A 332 -37.70 5.29 -15.78
C ILE A 332 -39.03 4.53 -15.96
N PHE A 333 -39.69 4.64 -17.12
CA PHE A 333 -40.96 3.96 -17.37
C PHE A 333 -40.76 2.47 -17.64
N THR A 334 -39.67 2.11 -18.33
CA THR A 334 -39.28 0.70 -18.51
C THR A 334 -39.01 0.04 -17.16
N ASP A 335 -38.27 0.71 -16.28
CA ASP A 335 -37.97 0.18 -14.95
C ASP A 335 -39.21 0.10 -14.06
N LEU A 336 -40.08 1.10 -14.10
CA LEU A 336 -41.35 1.07 -13.37
C LEU A 336 -42.23 -0.11 -13.82
N ASP A 337 -42.32 -0.36 -15.13
CA ASP A 337 -43.05 -1.51 -15.67
C ASP A 337 -42.40 -2.84 -15.26
N MET A 338 -41.06 -2.92 -15.31
CA MET A 338 -40.31 -4.08 -14.81
C MET A 338 -40.62 -4.34 -13.33
N ILE A 339 -40.64 -3.31 -12.49
CA ILE A 339 -40.92 -3.43 -11.04
C ILE A 339 -42.35 -3.93 -10.82
N LEU A 340 -43.35 -3.25 -11.41
CA LEU A 340 -44.76 -3.55 -11.18
C LEU A 340 -45.15 -4.96 -11.64
N ASN A 341 -44.52 -5.47 -12.71
CA ASN A 341 -44.83 -6.77 -13.28
C ASN A 341 -43.83 -7.88 -12.89
N SER A 342 -42.86 -7.61 -12.01
CA SER A 342 -41.86 -8.60 -11.62
C SER A 342 -42.47 -9.73 -10.80
N GLU A 343 -42.29 -10.98 -11.25
CA GLU A 343 -42.61 -12.19 -10.48
C GLU A 343 -41.54 -12.52 -9.42
N GLU A 344 -40.35 -11.90 -9.52
CA GLU A 344 -39.24 -12.13 -8.60
C GLU A 344 -39.30 -11.27 -7.34
N LEU A 345 -40.10 -10.20 -7.36
CA LEU A 345 -40.31 -9.29 -6.23
C LEU A 345 -41.60 -9.64 -5.48
N THR A 346 -41.58 -9.48 -4.17
CA THR A 346 -42.78 -9.46 -3.31
C THR A 346 -43.54 -8.14 -3.46
N GLU A 347 -44.76 -8.05 -2.92
CA GLU A 347 -45.50 -6.76 -2.93
C GLU A 347 -44.76 -5.65 -2.18
N GLU A 348 -44.13 -5.97 -1.05
CA GLU A 348 -43.36 -5.00 -0.27
C GLU A 348 -42.15 -4.50 -1.05
N GLU A 349 -41.40 -5.41 -1.71
CA GLU A 349 -40.28 -5.06 -2.56
C GLU A 349 -40.69 -4.25 -3.80
N ARG A 350 -41.86 -4.56 -4.39
CA ARG A 350 -42.43 -3.76 -5.47
C ARG A 350 -42.77 -2.35 -5.01
N GLN A 351 -43.37 -2.20 -3.83
CA GLN A 351 -43.69 -0.89 -3.28
C GLN A 351 -42.43 -0.06 -3.08
N ILE A 352 -41.37 -0.65 -2.53
CA ILE A 352 -40.06 0.02 -2.38
C ILE A 352 -39.49 0.45 -3.72
N GLY A 353 -39.60 -0.38 -4.76
CA GLY A 353 -39.20 0.00 -6.11
C GLY A 353 -40.01 1.18 -6.67
N VAL A 354 -41.33 1.21 -6.45
CA VAL A 354 -42.18 2.34 -6.87
C VAL A 354 -41.82 3.61 -6.12
N ASP A 355 -41.56 3.52 -4.80
CA ASP A 355 -41.17 4.64 -3.96
C ASP A 355 -39.82 5.21 -4.41
N LEU A 356 -38.83 4.35 -4.67
CA LEU A 356 -37.51 4.73 -5.19
C LEU A 356 -37.63 5.55 -6.48
N ILE A 357 -38.40 5.05 -7.46
CA ILE A 357 -38.63 5.73 -8.74
C ILE A 357 -39.37 7.07 -8.53
N SER A 358 -40.32 7.10 -7.61
CA SER A 358 -41.10 8.31 -7.30
C SER A 358 -40.23 9.41 -6.69
N PHE A 359 -39.40 9.06 -5.70
CA PHE A 359 -38.43 9.99 -5.11
C PHE A 359 -37.41 10.47 -6.13
N TYR A 360 -36.89 9.58 -7.00
CA TYR A 360 -35.98 9.97 -8.07
C TYR A 360 -36.62 11.03 -8.96
N ALA A 361 -37.87 10.80 -9.40
CA ALA A 361 -38.58 11.70 -10.29
C ALA A 361 -38.90 13.06 -9.64
N SER A 362 -39.17 13.10 -8.33
CA SER A 362 -39.43 14.34 -7.62
C SER A 362 -38.19 15.23 -7.46
N CYS A 363 -36.98 14.67 -7.57
CA CYS A 363 -35.74 15.45 -7.53
C CYS A 363 -35.52 16.29 -8.80
N SER A 364 -36.22 15.96 -9.90
CA SER A 364 -36.14 16.67 -11.18
C SER A 364 -37.11 17.86 -11.32
N THR A 365 -37.96 18.11 -10.32
CA THR A 365 -38.92 19.23 -10.27
C THR A 365 -38.47 20.28 -9.28
#